data_AF-A0A4Q6EEV7-F1
#
_entry.id   AF-A0A4Q6EEV7-F1
#
_cell.length_a   1.000
_cell.length_b   1.000
_cell.length_c   1.000
_cell.angle_alpha   90.00
_cell.angle_beta   90.00
_cell.angle_gamma   90.00
#
_symmetry.space_group_name_H-M   'P 1'
#
loop_
_entity.id
_entity.type
_entity.pdbx_description
1 polymer ?
#
loop_
_entity_poly.entity_id
_entity_poly.type
_entity_poly.pdbx_seq_one_letter_code
_entity_poly.pdbx_strand_id
1 'polypeptide(L)'
;MKTDTYTKIVLTVIAIVLTLNLIKGSSTPAMADGKHFATVPVNADGTINVNIKNASTMEVKITDVSPFAFQYARPIPVKVNN
;
A
#
# COMPACT_ATOMS: atom_id res chain seq x y z
N MET A 1 44.08 18.62 -24.54
CA MET A 1 43.45 19.96 -24.52
C MET A 1 43.65 20.50 -23.11
N LYS A 2 44.35 21.63 -22.94
CA LYS A 2 44.62 22.19 -21.61
C LYS A 2 43.29 22.70 -21.05
N THR A 3 42.58 21.85 -20.32
CA THR A 3 41.31 22.22 -19.70
C THR A 3 41.60 23.33 -18.71
N ASP A 4 40.97 24.47 -18.91
CA ASP A 4 41.12 25.65 -18.08
C ASP A 4 40.93 25.27 -16.60
N THR A 5 41.91 25.57 -15.76
CA THR A 5 41.90 25.20 -14.33
C THR A 5 40.63 25.69 -13.64
N TYR A 6 40.11 26.83 -14.10
CA TYR A 6 38.85 27.39 -13.67
C TYR A 6 37.67 26.43 -13.91
N THR A 7 37.54 25.91 -15.13
CA THR A 7 36.48 24.96 -15.50
C THR A 7 36.57 23.66 -14.71
N LYS A 8 37.79 23.18 -14.44
CA LYS A 8 38.00 21.98 -13.61
C LYS A 8 37.48 22.18 -12.18
N ILE A 9 37.75 23.34 -11.57
CA ILE A 9 37.28 23.64 -10.21
C ILE A 9 35.75 23.72 -10.18
N VAL A 10 35.14 24.44 -11.14
CA VAL A 10 33.68 24.58 -11.22
C VAL A 10 32.98 23.22 -11.38
N LEU A 11 33.49 22.36 -12.27
CA LEU A 11 32.95 21.01 -12.47
C LEU A 11 33.08 20.14 -11.22
N THR A 12 34.16 20.29 -10.47
CA THR A 12 34.39 19.54 -9.22
C THR A 12 33.38 19.93 -8.15
N VAL A 13 33.10 21.23 -8.01
CA VAL A 13 32.11 21.73 -7.04
C VAL A 13 30.69 21.24 -7.39
N ILE A 14 30.29 21.33 -8.66
CA ILE A 14 28.97 20.84 -9.12
C ILE A 14 28.82 19.34 -8.85
N ALA A 15 29.86 18.55 -9.13
CA ALA A 15 29.86 17.11 -8.89
C ALA A 15 29.67 16.78 -7.40
N ILE A 16 30.35 17.50 -6.50
CA ILE A 16 30.20 17.32 -5.05
C ILE A 16 28.77 17.65 -4.60
N VAL A 17 28.21 18.78 -5.05
CA VAL A 17 26.86 19.19 -4.70
C VAL A 17 25.82 18.19 -5.22
N LEU A 18 25.95 17.71 -6.47
CA LEU A 18 25.08 16.67 -7.02
C LEU A 18 25.18 15.37 -6.22
N THR A 19 26.39 14.95 -5.85
CA THR A 19 26.62 13.71 -5.09
C THR A 19 25.97 13.78 -3.70
N LEU A 20 26.12 14.91 -3.01
CA LEU A 20 25.47 15.13 -1.71
C LEU A 20 23.94 15.20 -1.84
N ASN A 21 23.43 15.76 -2.93
CA ASN A 21 21.99 15.80 -3.20
C ASN A 21 21.43 14.40 -3.51
N LEU A 22 22.17 13.58 -4.25
CA LEU A 22 21.82 12.17 -4.47
C LEU A 22 21.78 11.37 -3.18
N ILE A 23 22.71 11.58 -2.24
CA ILE A 23 22.70 10.87 -0.96
C ILE A 23 21.48 11.27 -0.10
N LYS A 24 21.08 12.55 -0.14
CA LYS A 24 19.86 13.03 0.54
C LYS A 24 18.57 12.54 -0.13
N GLY A 25 18.59 12.35 -1.45
CA GLY A 25 17.47 11.81 -2.25
C GLY A 25 17.47 10.29 -2.41
N SER A 26 18.54 9.61 -1.98
CA SER A 26 18.68 8.15 -1.99
C SER A 26 17.89 7.56 -0.83
N SER A 27 16.58 7.80 -0.87
CA SER A 27 15.56 6.79 -0.70
C SER A 27 15.83 5.88 0.50
N THR A 28 15.25 6.26 1.63
CA THR A 28 14.64 5.25 2.51
C THR A 28 14.01 4.20 1.59
N PRO A 29 14.44 2.92 1.62
CA PRO A 29 13.76 1.91 0.85
C PRO A 29 12.30 2.01 1.28
N ALA A 30 11.41 2.32 0.33
CA ALA A 30 10.00 2.22 0.58
C ALA A 30 9.78 0.75 0.92
N MET A 31 9.69 0.45 2.21
CA MET A 31 9.20 -0.83 2.68
C MET A 31 7.77 -0.86 2.19
N ALA A 32 7.56 -1.45 1.01
CA ALA A 32 6.22 -1.71 0.52
C ALA A 32 5.55 -2.55 1.61
N ASP A 33 4.53 -1.97 2.26
CA ASP A 33 3.74 -2.68 3.25
C ASP A 33 3.30 -3.99 2.56
N GLY A 34 3.66 -5.14 3.12
CA GLY A 34 3.40 -6.46 2.52
C GLY A 34 1.90 -6.79 2.41
N LYS A 35 1.04 -5.84 2.76
CA LYS A 35 -0.40 -5.90 2.65
C LYS A 35 -0.80 -5.67 1.20
N HIS A 36 -1.27 -6.75 0.60
CA HIS A 36 -1.86 -6.73 -0.73
C HIS A 36 -3.34 -6.37 -0.55
N PHE A 37 -3.71 -5.16 -0.95
CA PHE A 37 -5.11 -4.74 -1.00
C PHE A 37 -5.69 -5.07 -2.36
N ALA A 38 -6.89 -5.66 -2.39
CA ALA A 38 -7.64 -5.90 -3.61
C ALA A 38 -8.96 -5.13 -3.52
N THR A 39 -9.31 -4.42 -4.59
CA THR A 39 -10.66 -3.86 -4.75
C THR A 39 -11.51 -4.92 -5.42
N VAL A 40 -12.63 -5.29 -4.78
CA VAL A 40 -13.56 -6.28 -5.32
C VAL A 40 -14.79 -5.55 -5.86
N PRO A 41 -15.22 -5.80 -7.11
CA PRO A 41 -16.41 -5.19 -7.66
C PRO A 41 -17.66 -5.67 -6.90
N VAL A 42 -18.61 -4.76 -6.73
CA VAL A 42 -19.93 -5.06 -6.16
C VAL A 42 -20.88 -5.38 -7.32
N ASN A 43 -21.66 -6.43 -7.17
CA ASN A 43 -22.69 -6.79 -8.12
C ASN A 43 -23.82 -5.73 -8.14
N ALA A 44 -24.64 -5.71 -9.18
CA ALA A 44 -25.74 -4.75 -9.31
C ALA A 44 -26.80 -4.85 -8.19
N ASP A 45 -26.92 -6.03 -7.57
CA ASP A 45 -27.80 -6.29 -6.42
C ASP A 45 -27.14 -5.95 -5.06
N GLY A 46 -25.93 -5.38 -5.07
CA GLY A 46 -25.19 -5.01 -3.86
C GLY A 46 -24.39 -6.15 -3.24
N THR A 47 -24.39 -7.35 -3.83
CA THR A 47 -23.65 -8.51 -3.29
C THR A 47 -22.17 -8.51 -3.69
N ILE A 48 -21.34 -9.21 -2.91
CA ILE A 48 -19.91 -9.41 -3.18
C ILE A 48 -19.62 -10.91 -3.17
N ASN A 49 -19.11 -11.44 -4.28
CA ASN A 49 -18.72 -12.84 -4.41
C ASN A 49 -17.19 -12.95 -4.50
N VAL A 50 -16.56 -13.53 -3.47
CA VAL A 50 -15.12 -13.74 -3.41
C VAL A 50 -14.77 -15.20 -3.13
N ASN A 51 -13.71 -15.69 -3.76
CA ASN A 51 -13.16 -17.03 -3.49
C ASN A 51 -11.77 -16.89 -2.90
N ILE A 52 -11.61 -17.26 -1.63
CA ILE A 52 -10.37 -17.09 -0.89
C ILE A 52 -9.76 -18.47 -0.66
N LYS A 53 -8.68 -18.75 -1.39
CA LYS A 53 -8.10 -20.11 -1.48
C LYS A 53 -7.14 -20.45 -0.34
N ASN A 54 -6.52 -19.45 0.29
CA ASN A 54 -5.47 -19.67 1.27
C ASN A 54 -5.61 -18.66 2.42
N ALA A 55 -6.50 -18.95 3.36
CA ALA A 55 -6.67 -18.17 4.59
C ALA A 55 -6.62 -19.12 5.78
N SER A 56 -5.63 -18.93 6.67
CA SER A 56 -5.56 -19.66 7.94
C SER A 56 -6.60 -19.11 8.93
N THR A 57 -6.64 -17.78 9.09
CA THR A 57 -7.63 -17.04 9.89
C THR A 57 -7.97 -15.75 9.16
N MET A 58 -9.25 -15.44 9.03
CA MET A 58 -9.75 -14.24 8.37
C MET A 58 -10.41 -13.31 9.37
N GLU A 59 -9.85 -12.13 9.56
CA GLU A 59 -10.49 -11.06 10.31
C GLU A 59 -11.42 -10.29 9.37
N VAL A 60 -12.70 -10.21 9.71
CA VAL A 60 -13.70 -9.44 8.97
C VAL A 60 -14.14 -8.28 9.85
N LYS A 61 -13.80 -7.05 9.45
CA LYS A 61 -14.22 -5.83 10.13
C LYS A 61 -15.25 -5.09 9.29
N ILE A 62 -16.48 -5.02 9.78
CA ILE A 62 -17.57 -4.24 9.17
C ILE A 62 -17.75 -2.98 10.01
N THR A 63 -17.55 -1.81 9.41
CA THR A 63 -17.53 -0.53 10.15
C THR A 63 -18.90 0.11 10.28
N ASP A 64 -19.78 -0.12 9.31
CA ASP A 64 -21.13 0.43 9.30
C ASP A 64 -22.07 -0.54 8.57
N VAL A 65 -23.26 -0.72 9.13
CA VAL A 65 -24.30 -1.58 8.57
C VAL A 65 -25.63 -0.90 8.77
N SER A 66 -26.46 -0.90 7.72
CA SER A 66 -27.83 -0.42 7.83
C SER A 66 -28.57 -1.17 8.96
N PRO A 67 -29.32 -0.48 9.83
CA PRO A 67 -30.13 -1.12 10.88
C PRO A 67 -31.11 -2.17 10.33
N PHE A 68 -31.46 -2.08 9.04
CA PHE A 68 -32.38 -2.98 8.37
C PHE A 68 -31.70 -4.16 7.65
N ALA A 69 -30.37 -4.20 7.58
CA ALA A 69 -29.62 -5.19 6.79
C ALA A 69 -29.89 -6.64 7.23
N PHE A 70 -30.29 -6.85 8.48
CA PHE A 70 -30.55 -8.16 9.04
C PHE A 70 -32.04 -8.41 9.36
N GLN A 71 -32.93 -7.51 8.97
CA GLN A 71 -34.34 -7.57 9.38
C GLN A 71 -35.05 -8.84 8.85
N TYR A 72 -34.55 -9.42 7.75
CA TYR A 72 -35.03 -10.67 7.16
C TYR A 72 -33.93 -11.71 6.95
N ALA A 73 -32.74 -11.49 7.51
CA ALA A 73 -31.63 -12.43 7.38
C ALA A 73 -31.74 -13.53 8.44
N ARG A 74 -31.59 -14.79 8.03
CA ARG A 74 -31.40 -15.88 8.98
C ARG A 74 -30.02 -15.72 9.64
N PRO A 75 -29.91 -15.83 10.98
CA PRO A 75 -28.62 -15.74 11.66
C PRO A 75 -27.65 -16.77 11.09
N ILE A 76 -26.43 -16.32 10.75
CA ILE A 76 -25.34 -17.23 10.40
C ILE A 76 -24.79 -17.78 11.71
N PRO A 77 -24.85 -19.10 11.97
CA PRO A 77 -24.32 -19.66 13.20
C PRO A 77 -22.80 -19.48 13.21
N VAL A 78 -22.29 -18.68 14.14
CA VAL A 78 -20.87 -18.51 14.38
C VAL A 78 -20.50 -19.16 15.72
N LYS A 79 -19.35 -19.84 15.75
CA LYS A 79 -18.80 -20.39 16.99
C LYS A 79 -18.05 -19.28 17.73
N VAL A 80 -18.59 -18.84 18.86
CA VAL A 80 -17.89 -17.92 19.76
C VAL A 80 -16.96 -18.75 20.63
N ASN A 81 -15.66 -18.50 20.54
CA ASN A 81 -14.70 -19.00 21.53
C ASN A 81 -14.51 -17.87 22.56
N ASN A 82 -15.01 -18.08 23.78
CA ASN A 82 -14.74 -17.23 24.93
C ASN A 82 -13.32 -17.49 25.47
#